data_AF-A0ABD1XNM5-F1
#
_entry.id   AF-A0ABD1XNM5-F1
#
_cell.length_a   1.000
_cell.length_b   1.000
_cell.length_c   1.000
_cell.angle_alpha   90.00
_cell.angle_beta   90.00
_cell.angle_gamma   90.00
#
_symmetry.space_group_name_H-M   'P 1'
#
loop_
_entity.id
_entity.type
_entity.pdbx_description
1 polymer ?
#
loop_
_entity_poly.entity_id
_entity_poly.type
_entity_poly.pdbx_seq_one_letter_code
_entity_poly.pdbx_strand_id
1 'polypeptide(L)'
;MSSLQNVFLNQVAIGAGLLPVQRCELRRAGLGNATPPELLHGLRPLVQGLSSSSSLSSSVHRRRLQNGAYQLGKEAWKRPLVKSTKHVVRASAADREDALRELAEDLSSPAGTCDPLCSVDEMSSSDFQENYKPKTDLLKAVAVGAAVLTGAAVVNHSWVAENQNLAMAAVFVLGYAGIIFEESLVFNKSGVGLLMAVTLWTIRSIGAPSTDVAVRELSESSTEVSEIVFFLLGAMTIVEIVDAHQGFKLVTDSITTRNPRLLLWVIGGITFFLSSVLDNLTSTIVMVSLLRKLCPDPERRKFLGAVVVIAANAGGAWTPIGDVTTTMLWIHGQISTVKTMQDLFIPSAVSLIVPLALLTLFSDKEEEKKELRPVMTNEQLAPRGQLVFGVGVGALLFVPVFKQLTGLPPFLGMLLGLGTLWIITDAIHYGDSERQRLKVPQALSRIDTQGVLFFLGILLSVGSLQAAGLLQELATFLDQHVPSLELVAGAIGIASAVIDNVPLVAATMGMYSLKTFPMDSELWQLIAYCAGTGGSILIIGSAAGVAFMGMEKADFFWYLKKISGYAFAGYGAGIVTYLALYHLQESPLASVLGQLPHLPF
;
A
#
# COMPACT_ATOMS: atom_id res chain seq x y z
N MET A 1 -4.48 7.19 -47.69
CA MET A 1 -4.36 7.70 -46.31
C MET A 1 -4.76 9.18 -46.33
N SER A 2 -6.02 9.51 -46.00
CA SER A 2 -6.52 10.91 -46.03
C SER A 2 -7.85 11.12 -45.30
N SER A 3 -8.69 10.08 -45.18
CA SER A 3 -9.95 10.16 -44.42
C SER A 3 -9.74 10.11 -42.89
N LEU A 4 -8.88 9.20 -42.41
CA LEU A 4 -8.72 8.93 -40.96
C LEU A 4 -8.05 10.07 -40.17
N GLN A 5 -7.17 10.87 -40.77
CA GLN A 5 -6.54 12.01 -40.07
C GLN A 5 -7.56 13.09 -39.66
N ASN A 6 -8.58 13.33 -40.49
CA ASN A 6 -9.59 14.36 -40.20
C ASN A 6 -10.55 13.95 -39.07
N VAL A 7 -10.74 12.65 -38.81
CA VAL A 7 -11.54 12.17 -37.67
C VAL A 7 -10.79 12.41 -36.36
N PHE A 8 -9.49 12.13 -36.32
CA PHE A 8 -8.66 12.31 -35.12
C PHE A 8 -8.52 13.79 -34.73
N LEU A 9 -8.24 14.66 -35.71
CA LEU A 9 -8.12 16.11 -35.48
C LEU A 9 -9.43 16.75 -34.97
N ASN A 10 -10.59 16.35 -35.51
CA ASN A 10 -11.87 16.88 -35.05
C ASN A 10 -12.28 16.41 -33.65
N GLN A 11 -11.87 15.23 -33.19
CA GLN A 11 -12.14 14.82 -31.80
C GLN A 11 -11.22 15.53 -30.79
N VAL A 12 -9.95 15.73 -31.12
CA VAL A 12 -9.02 16.51 -30.26
C VAL A 12 -9.47 17.97 -30.12
N ALA A 13 -10.04 18.57 -31.18
CA ALA A 13 -10.55 19.94 -31.14
C ALA A 13 -11.75 20.16 -30.17
N ILE A 14 -12.54 19.13 -29.88
CA ILE A 14 -13.74 19.24 -29.02
C ILE A 14 -13.38 19.11 -27.52
N GLY A 15 -12.25 18.50 -27.18
CA GLY A 15 -11.76 18.37 -25.80
C GLY A 15 -11.25 19.68 -25.16
N ALA A 16 -11.02 20.73 -25.96
CA ALA A 16 -10.45 22.01 -25.50
C ALA A 16 -11.50 23.02 -24.97
N GLY A 17 -12.74 22.57 -24.71
CA GLY A 17 -13.84 23.42 -24.23
C GLY A 17 -13.68 23.85 -22.76
N LEU A 18 -13.16 25.06 -22.55
CA LEU A 18 -13.08 25.72 -21.23
C LEU A 18 -14.46 25.82 -20.55
N LEU A 19 -14.71 24.98 -19.55
CA LEU A 19 -15.82 25.16 -18.61
C LEU A 19 -15.45 26.24 -17.57
N PRO A 20 -16.33 27.22 -17.29
CA PRO A 20 -16.01 28.34 -16.42
C PRO A 20 -15.98 27.95 -14.94
N VAL A 21 -14.90 28.31 -14.25
CA VAL A 21 -14.78 28.18 -12.79
C VAL A 21 -15.86 29.01 -12.10
N GLN A 22 -16.75 28.37 -11.34
CA GLN A 22 -17.64 29.07 -10.42
C GLN A 22 -16.83 29.69 -9.29
N ARG A 23 -16.61 31.01 -9.35
CA ARG A 23 -16.02 31.77 -8.24
C ARG A 23 -16.96 31.76 -7.04
N CYS A 24 -16.49 31.27 -5.90
CA CYS A 24 -17.12 31.54 -4.61
C CYS A 24 -16.53 32.84 -4.01
N GLU A 25 -17.01 34.01 -4.46
CA GLU A 25 -16.56 35.31 -3.93
C GLU A 25 -17.19 35.63 -2.56
N LEU A 26 -16.61 35.08 -1.49
CA LEU A 26 -16.90 35.50 -0.12
C LEU A 26 -16.31 36.89 0.18
N ARG A 27 -17.13 37.94 -0.01
CA ARG A 27 -16.75 39.32 0.34
C ARG A 27 -16.53 39.52 1.84
N ARG A 28 -15.37 40.06 2.21
CA ARG A 28 -15.13 40.71 3.51
C ARG A 28 -15.20 42.24 3.40
N ALA A 29 -16.38 42.80 3.66
CA ALA A 29 -16.65 44.18 4.07
C ALA A 29 -18.13 44.27 4.49
N GLY A 30 -18.56 45.00 5.53
CA GLY A 30 -17.82 45.88 6.45
C GLY A 30 -18.62 47.17 6.67
N LEU A 31 -19.03 47.44 7.92
CA LEU A 31 -19.82 48.60 8.40
C LEU A 31 -21.30 48.66 7.98
N GLY A 32 -22.14 49.22 8.87
CA GLY A 32 -23.39 49.91 8.48
C GLY A 32 -24.68 49.49 9.22
N ASN A 33 -25.19 50.34 10.12
CA ASN A 33 -26.56 50.26 10.65
C ASN A 33 -27.59 50.76 9.62
N ALA A 34 -28.73 50.08 9.46
CA ALA A 34 -30.07 50.70 9.22
C ALA A 34 -31.20 49.65 9.14
N THR A 35 -32.43 50.08 9.45
CA THR A 35 -33.70 49.35 9.26
C THR A 35 -34.54 49.95 8.10
N PRO A 36 -35.54 49.24 7.54
CA PRO A 36 -36.08 49.49 6.18
C PRO A 36 -37.31 50.44 6.15
N PRO A 37 -37.84 50.82 4.96
CA PRO A 37 -38.99 50.08 4.40
C PRO A 37 -39.08 50.06 2.84
N GLU A 38 -40.27 49.70 2.32
CA GLU A 38 -40.78 49.76 0.93
C GLU A 38 -40.34 48.69 -0.10
N LEU A 39 -41.07 48.50 -1.21
CA LEU A 39 -42.42 47.91 -1.36
C LEU A 39 -42.71 47.68 -2.88
N LEU A 40 -43.41 46.59 -3.21
CA LEU A 40 -44.17 46.35 -4.47
C LEU A 40 -43.56 46.78 -5.83
N HIS A 41 -43.18 45.81 -6.67
CA HIS A 41 -44.05 45.31 -7.76
C HIS A 41 -43.41 44.14 -8.54
N GLY A 42 -44.20 43.13 -8.93
CA GLY A 42 -43.74 42.14 -9.92
C GLY A 42 -44.32 40.72 -9.84
N LEU A 43 -45.27 40.42 -10.75
CA LEU A 43 -45.56 39.11 -11.37
C LEU A 43 -46.11 37.92 -10.53
N ARG A 44 -47.31 37.51 -10.95
CA ARG A 44 -48.00 36.20 -10.82
C ARG A 44 -49.11 36.18 -11.91
N PRO A 45 -49.74 35.04 -12.24
CA PRO A 45 -49.27 33.64 -12.30
C PRO A 45 -49.66 32.98 -13.66
N LEU A 46 -49.44 31.66 -13.84
CA LEU A 46 -50.49 30.69 -14.25
C LEU A 46 -49.96 29.24 -14.40
N VAL A 47 -50.90 28.29 -14.53
CA VAL A 47 -50.74 26.82 -14.42
C VAL A 47 -51.79 26.12 -15.30
N GLN A 48 -51.55 24.87 -15.73
CA GLN A 48 -52.38 23.99 -16.63
C GLN A 48 -52.37 24.38 -18.13
N GLY A 49 -52.49 23.45 -19.10
CA GLY A 49 -52.61 21.97 -19.05
C GLY A 49 -52.73 21.33 -20.46
N LEU A 50 -53.12 20.04 -20.55
CA LEU A 50 -53.33 19.19 -21.78
C LEU A 50 -52.00 18.66 -22.42
N SER A 51 -51.70 17.37 -22.69
CA SER A 51 -52.39 16.15 -23.22
C SER A 51 -52.34 16.01 -24.76
N SER A 52 -52.19 14.85 -25.43
CA SER A 52 -51.72 13.45 -25.13
C SER A 52 -51.65 12.66 -26.48
N SER A 53 -51.58 11.32 -26.70
CA SER A 53 -51.51 10.06 -25.92
C SER A 53 -51.27 8.83 -26.85
N SER A 54 -50.28 7.96 -26.58
CA SER A 54 -50.24 6.52 -26.99
C SER A 54 -49.31 5.74 -26.03
N SER A 55 -49.68 4.66 -25.33
CA SER A 55 -50.30 3.37 -25.70
C SER A 55 -49.34 2.40 -26.41
N LEU A 56 -49.37 1.08 -26.19
CA LEU A 56 -50.19 0.26 -25.26
C LEU A 56 -49.38 0.02 -23.94
N SER A 57 -49.48 -1.02 -23.08
CA SER A 57 -50.27 -2.28 -23.00
C SER A 57 -50.42 -2.73 -21.53
N SER A 58 -50.88 -3.96 -21.26
CA SER A 58 -51.12 -4.48 -19.89
C SER A 58 -50.97 -6.00 -19.74
N SER A 59 -50.74 -6.48 -18.50
CA SER A 59 -51.45 -7.64 -17.95
C SER A 59 -51.31 -7.73 -16.42
N VAL A 60 -52.30 -8.32 -15.76
CA VAL A 60 -52.36 -8.55 -14.30
C VAL A 60 -52.81 -9.99 -14.08
N HIS A 61 -52.32 -10.67 -13.05
CA HIS A 61 -52.97 -11.87 -12.52
C HIS A 61 -53.18 -11.81 -11.01
N ARG A 62 -54.43 -12.06 -10.60
CA ARG A 62 -54.89 -12.27 -9.23
C ARG A 62 -55.53 -13.66 -9.18
N ARG A 63 -55.37 -14.39 -8.08
CA ARG A 63 -56.40 -15.31 -7.57
C ARG A 63 -56.30 -15.40 -6.04
N ARG A 64 -57.30 -16.06 -5.44
CA ARG A 64 -57.70 -15.92 -4.03
C ARG A 64 -57.77 -17.30 -3.36
N LEU A 65 -57.54 -17.30 -2.03
CA LEU A 65 -58.18 -18.15 -1.00
C LEU A 65 -58.24 -19.67 -1.21
N GLN A 66 -57.77 -20.42 -0.22
CA GLN A 66 -58.69 -21.28 0.56
C GLN A 66 -58.14 -21.60 1.96
N ASN A 67 -58.97 -22.27 2.77
CA ASN A 67 -58.79 -22.42 4.22
C ASN A 67 -57.99 -23.68 4.57
N GLY A 68 -57.30 -23.64 5.72
CA GLY A 68 -56.80 -24.83 6.42
C GLY A 68 -56.57 -24.48 7.88
N ALA A 69 -57.25 -25.16 8.80
CA ALA A 69 -57.21 -24.86 10.23
C ALA A 69 -56.83 -26.10 11.04
N TYR A 70 -55.86 -25.95 11.96
CA TYR A 70 -55.66 -26.87 13.08
C TYR A 70 -55.19 -26.09 14.32
N GLN A 71 -55.76 -26.46 15.47
CA GLN A 71 -55.25 -26.14 16.82
C GLN A 71 -54.40 -27.35 17.29
N LEU A 72 -53.75 -27.41 18.47
CA LEU A 72 -53.95 -26.71 19.75
C LEU A 72 -52.70 -26.89 20.65
N GLY A 73 -52.42 -25.92 21.54
CA GLY A 73 -51.39 -25.99 22.61
C GLY A 73 -50.50 -24.73 22.58
N LYS A 74 -50.61 -23.76 23.49
CA LYS A 74 -50.32 -23.76 24.95
C LYS A 74 -48.89 -24.25 25.24
N GLU A 75 -48.05 -23.53 25.99
CA GLU A 75 -48.36 -22.52 27.03
C GLU A 75 -48.01 -21.05 26.65
N ALA A 76 -47.96 -20.16 27.64
CA ALA A 76 -47.74 -18.71 27.50
C ALA A 76 -46.97 -18.14 28.70
N TRP A 77 -46.46 -16.90 28.60
CA TRP A 77 -46.70 -15.88 29.65
C TRP A 77 -46.43 -14.43 29.16
N LYS A 78 -47.51 -13.64 29.17
CA LYS A 78 -47.58 -12.21 29.55
C LYS A 78 -46.58 -11.18 28.97
N ARG A 79 -47.10 -10.33 28.07
CA ARG A 79 -46.90 -8.87 28.11
C ARG A 79 -48.28 -8.18 28.10
N PRO A 80 -48.57 -7.20 28.96
CA PRO A 80 -49.78 -6.38 28.86
C PRO A 80 -49.57 -5.17 27.94
N LEU A 81 -50.50 -4.95 27.02
CA LEU A 81 -50.65 -3.67 26.32
C LEU A 81 -51.51 -2.73 27.18
N VAL A 82 -51.11 -1.45 27.29
CA VAL A 82 -51.95 -0.37 27.82
C VAL A 82 -52.20 0.65 26.71
N LYS A 83 -53.39 1.25 26.70
CA LYS A 83 -53.94 2.00 25.56
C LYS A 83 -53.27 3.37 25.41
N SER A 84 -52.92 3.73 24.17
CA SER A 84 -52.61 5.11 23.83
C SER A 84 -53.86 5.99 24.01
N THR A 85 -53.73 7.06 24.79
CA THR A 85 -54.77 8.07 25.02
C THR A 85 -54.16 9.43 24.70
N LYS A 86 -54.81 10.20 23.81
CA LYS A 86 -54.27 11.49 23.35
C LYS A 86 -54.29 12.53 24.46
N HIS A 87 -53.12 13.00 24.88
CA HIS A 87 -52.98 14.32 25.50
C HIS A 87 -52.18 15.24 24.59
N VAL A 88 -52.78 16.37 24.24
CA VAL A 88 -52.08 17.50 23.61
C VAL A 88 -51.56 18.39 24.73
N VAL A 89 -50.25 18.43 24.92
CA VAL A 89 -49.60 19.43 25.77
C VAL A 89 -49.19 20.59 24.88
N ARG A 90 -49.60 21.82 25.23
CA ARG A 90 -49.00 23.04 24.69
C ARG A 90 -47.73 23.30 25.48
N ALA A 91 -46.58 23.31 24.80
CA ALA A 91 -45.35 23.84 25.37
C ALA A 91 -45.54 25.33 25.72
N SER A 92 -44.90 25.76 26.81
CA SER A 92 -44.82 27.14 27.25
C SER A 92 -43.90 27.97 26.34
N ALA A 93 -43.91 29.29 26.52
CA ALA A 93 -42.90 30.16 25.92
C ALA A 93 -41.51 29.89 26.55
N ALA A 94 -41.45 29.59 27.85
CA ALA A 94 -40.21 29.27 28.57
C ALA A 94 -39.51 28.03 27.98
N ASP A 95 -40.26 26.95 27.73
CA ASP A 95 -39.77 25.70 27.12
C ASP A 95 -39.10 25.93 25.74
N ARG A 96 -39.38 27.06 25.08
CA ARG A 96 -38.71 27.47 23.84
C ARG A 96 -37.50 28.38 24.06
N GLU A 97 -37.48 29.19 25.11
CA GLU A 97 -36.29 29.98 25.44
C GLU A 97 -35.17 29.08 25.96
N ASP A 98 -35.47 28.09 26.81
CA ASP A 98 -34.45 27.19 27.34
C ASP A 98 -33.94 26.21 26.25
N ALA A 99 -34.80 25.70 25.38
CA ALA A 99 -34.37 24.92 24.21
C ALA A 99 -33.57 25.74 23.17
N LEU A 100 -33.72 27.07 23.15
CA LEU A 100 -32.87 27.97 22.35
C LEU A 100 -31.58 28.38 23.09
N ARG A 101 -31.52 28.22 24.42
CA ARG A 101 -30.29 28.40 25.21
C ARG A 101 -29.37 27.19 25.10
N GLU A 102 -29.89 25.97 25.23
CA GLU A 102 -29.10 24.75 24.98
C GLU A 102 -28.45 24.79 23.59
N LEU A 103 -29.23 25.18 22.57
CA LEU A 103 -28.73 25.33 21.19
C LEU A 103 -27.71 26.49 21.02
N ALA A 104 -27.71 27.47 21.92
CA ALA A 104 -26.76 28.59 21.90
C ALA A 104 -25.48 28.30 22.70
N GLU A 105 -25.54 27.48 23.75
CA GLU A 105 -24.37 27.00 24.48
C GLU A 105 -23.56 26.00 23.62
N ASP A 106 -24.23 25.09 22.89
CA ASP A 106 -23.58 24.23 21.88
C ASP A 106 -22.81 25.06 20.83
N LEU A 107 -23.41 26.16 20.37
CA LEU A 107 -22.82 27.09 19.39
C LEU A 107 -21.79 28.08 19.95
N SER A 108 -21.51 28.07 21.27
CA SER A 108 -20.56 28.99 21.92
C SER A 108 -19.50 28.32 22.78
N SER A 109 -19.40 26.99 22.72
CA SER A 109 -18.32 26.22 23.35
C SER A 109 -16.94 26.57 22.73
N PRO A 110 -15.88 26.81 23.54
CA PRO A 110 -14.54 27.10 23.03
C PRO A 110 -13.86 25.83 22.51
N ALA A 111 -13.12 25.96 21.40
CA ALA A 111 -12.61 24.82 20.64
C ALA A 111 -11.71 23.85 21.44
N GLY A 112 -12.22 22.64 21.66
CA GLY A 112 -11.50 21.47 22.15
C GLY A 112 -12.47 20.29 22.36
N THR A 113 -12.19 19.06 21.93
CA THR A 113 -10.94 18.50 21.40
C THR A 113 -11.12 17.91 20.00
N CYS A 114 -10.28 18.30 19.04
CA CYS A 114 -10.24 17.65 17.73
C CYS A 114 -9.71 16.21 17.82
N ASP A 115 -10.32 15.29 17.06
CA ASP A 115 -9.75 13.96 16.80
C ASP A 115 -8.41 14.16 16.05
N PRO A 116 -7.27 13.59 16.51
CA PRO A 116 -5.96 13.86 15.92
C PRO A 116 -5.88 13.61 14.41
N LEU A 117 -6.69 12.70 13.88
CA LEU A 117 -6.70 12.37 12.45
C LEU A 117 -7.39 13.44 11.57
N CYS A 118 -8.32 14.24 12.11
CA CYS A 118 -8.93 15.34 11.35
C CYS A 118 -7.96 16.52 11.14
N SER A 119 -6.90 16.63 11.95
CA SER A 119 -5.89 17.69 11.79
C SER A 119 -5.02 17.54 10.54
N VAL A 120 -5.06 16.39 9.87
CA VAL A 120 -4.22 16.10 8.69
C VAL A 120 -4.74 16.82 7.43
N ASP A 121 -6.05 16.88 7.22
CA ASP A 121 -6.63 17.62 6.08
C ASP A 121 -6.47 19.15 6.25
N GLU A 122 -6.65 19.68 7.47
CA GLU A 122 -6.43 21.11 7.73
C GLU A 122 -4.94 21.50 7.73
N MET A 123 -4.02 20.65 8.20
CA MET A 123 -2.58 20.89 7.96
C MET A 123 -2.25 20.81 6.48
N SER A 124 -2.71 19.80 5.73
CA SER A 124 -2.37 19.69 4.31
C SER A 124 -2.83 20.90 3.49
N SER A 125 -3.99 21.48 3.81
CA SER A 125 -4.52 22.66 3.13
C SER A 125 -3.89 23.98 3.59
N SER A 126 -3.51 24.11 4.87
CA SER A 126 -2.80 25.30 5.39
C SER A 126 -1.31 25.32 5.01
N ASP A 127 -0.58 24.21 5.17
CA ASP A 127 0.81 24.06 4.71
C ASP A 127 0.93 24.28 3.19
N PHE A 128 -0.07 23.81 2.42
CA PHE A 128 -0.14 24.08 0.98
C PHE A 128 -0.34 25.56 0.68
N GLN A 129 -1.22 26.27 1.41
CA GLN A 129 -1.43 27.71 1.21
C GLN A 129 -0.22 28.56 1.63
N GLU A 130 0.48 28.24 2.72
CA GLU A 130 1.67 29.00 3.14
C GLU A 130 2.90 28.75 2.25
N ASN A 131 3.02 27.56 1.64
CA ASN A 131 4.16 27.23 0.77
C ASN A 131 3.91 27.42 -0.74
N TYR A 132 2.70 27.81 -1.15
CA TYR A 132 2.32 27.94 -2.57
C TYR A 132 3.16 28.96 -3.35
N LYS A 133 3.94 28.48 -4.33
CA LYS A 133 4.86 29.28 -5.16
C LYS A 133 4.49 29.20 -6.64
N PRO A 134 3.61 30.07 -7.17
CA PRO A 134 3.09 29.96 -8.54
C PRO A 134 4.16 30.00 -9.65
N LYS A 135 5.36 30.53 -9.36
CA LYS A 135 6.50 30.49 -10.29
C LYS A 135 7.10 29.09 -10.47
N THR A 136 7.04 28.21 -9.47
CA THR A 136 7.49 26.82 -9.66
C THR A 136 6.52 26.03 -10.51
N ASP A 137 5.23 26.34 -10.49
CA ASP A 137 4.23 25.51 -11.18
C ASP A 137 4.22 25.76 -12.69
N LEU A 138 4.55 26.99 -13.14
CA LEU A 138 4.88 27.22 -14.54
C LEU A 138 6.15 26.47 -14.96
N LEU A 139 7.18 26.42 -14.10
CA LEU A 139 8.41 25.68 -14.39
C LEU A 139 8.17 24.15 -14.44
N LYS A 140 7.34 23.61 -13.54
CA LYS A 140 6.86 22.22 -13.54
C LYS A 140 6.04 21.91 -14.79
N ALA A 141 5.10 22.77 -15.17
CA ALA A 141 4.28 22.61 -16.37
C ALA A 141 5.12 22.68 -17.65
N VAL A 142 6.15 23.54 -17.68
CA VAL A 142 7.14 23.58 -18.78
C VAL A 142 8.06 22.35 -18.75
N ALA A 143 8.44 21.83 -17.59
CA ALA A 143 9.28 20.62 -17.48
C ALA A 143 8.51 19.34 -17.86
N VAL A 144 7.28 19.16 -17.40
CA VAL A 144 6.38 18.06 -17.82
C VAL A 144 6.01 18.23 -19.29
N GLY A 145 5.67 19.44 -19.72
CA GLY A 145 5.42 19.77 -21.12
C GLY A 145 6.63 19.45 -22.00
N ALA A 146 7.84 19.79 -21.56
CA ALA A 146 9.08 19.45 -22.25
C ALA A 146 9.38 17.94 -22.21
N ALA A 147 9.10 17.22 -21.12
CA ALA A 147 9.27 15.77 -21.06
C ALA A 147 8.31 15.06 -22.03
N VAL A 148 7.03 15.46 -22.06
CA VAL A 148 6.01 14.94 -23.00
C VAL A 148 6.33 15.34 -24.44
N LEU A 149 6.74 16.59 -24.70
CA LEU A 149 7.15 17.04 -26.03
C LEU A 149 8.48 16.42 -26.48
N THR A 150 9.39 16.08 -25.57
CA THR A 150 10.62 15.34 -25.91
C THR A 150 10.29 13.88 -26.19
N GLY A 151 9.41 13.25 -25.42
CA GLY A 151 8.86 11.93 -25.75
C GLY A 151 8.20 11.90 -27.13
N ALA A 152 7.43 12.94 -27.48
CA ALA A 152 6.82 13.10 -28.79
C ALA A 152 7.83 13.44 -29.92
N ALA A 153 8.84 14.27 -29.65
CA ALA A 153 9.88 14.64 -30.62
C ALA A 153 10.92 13.54 -30.86
N VAL A 154 11.10 12.64 -29.88
CA VAL A 154 11.83 11.37 -30.03
C VAL A 154 11.10 10.43 -31.01
N VAL A 155 9.80 10.61 -31.28
CA VAL A 155 9.06 9.93 -32.38
C VAL A 155 9.45 10.48 -33.78
N ASN A 156 10.75 10.74 -34.00
CA ASN A 156 11.31 10.70 -35.33
C ASN A 156 11.56 9.22 -35.69
N HIS A 157 10.55 8.59 -36.32
CA HIS A 157 10.43 7.14 -36.46
C HIS A 157 11.69 6.41 -36.96
N SER A 158 12.50 7.01 -37.86
CA SER A 158 13.73 6.37 -38.35
C SER A 158 14.80 6.25 -37.26
N TRP A 159 15.14 7.34 -36.57
CA TRP A 159 16.22 7.32 -35.58
C TRP A 159 15.92 6.39 -34.40
N VAL A 160 14.67 6.34 -33.94
CA VAL A 160 14.26 5.40 -32.86
C VAL A 160 14.22 3.95 -33.33
N ALA A 161 13.82 3.66 -34.57
CA ALA A 161 13.93 2.30 -35.10
C ALA A 161 15.40 1.85 -35.22
N GLU A 162 16.31 2.75 -35.59
CA GLU A 162 17.75 2.48 -35.68
C GLU A 162 18.45 2.40 -34.30
N ASN A 163 17.93 3.07 -33.27
CA ASN A 163 18.60 3.25 -31.96
C ASN A 163 17.71 2.85 -30.77
N GLN A 164 16.77 1.90 -30.95
CA GLN A 164 15.74 1.53 -29.96
C GLN A 164 16.34 1.27 -28.57
N ASN A 165 17.38 0.42 -28.49
CA ASN A 165 18.02 0.03 -27.23
C ASN A 165 18.59 1.23 -26.46
N LEU A 166 19.27 2.16 -27.15
CA LEU A 166 19.81 3.38 -26.55
C LEU A 166 18.70 4.34 -26.10
N ALA A 167 17.64 4.50 -26.91
CA ALA A 167 16.51 5.35 -26.57
C ALA A 167 15.75 4.85 -25.33
N MET A 168 15.53 3.53 -25.23
CA MET A 168 14.89 2.92 -24.05
C MET A 168 15.76 3.01 -22.80
N ALA A 169 17.06 2.72 -22.90
CA ALA A 169 17.99 2.87 -21.79
C ALA A 169 18.04 4.32 -21.28
N ALA A 170 18.09 5.31 -22.18
CA ALA A 170 18.08 6.73 -21.83
C ALA A 170 16.77 7.16 -21.13
N VAL A 171 15.61 6.75 -21.65
CA VAL A 171 14.30 7.05 -21.02
C VAL A 171 14.18 6.40 -19.64
N PHE A 172 14.64 5.16 -19.47
CA PHE A 172 14.62 4.47 -18.19
C PHE A 172 15.52 5.16 -17.16
N VAL A 173 16.76 5.48 -17.51
CA VAL A 173 17.70 6.19 -16.61
C VAL A 173 17.19 7.58 -16.24
N LEU A 174 16.60 8.33 -17.18
CA LEU A 174 16.02 9.65 -16.89
C LEU A 174 14.75 9.55 -16.03
N GLY A 175 13.90 8.53 -16.25
CA GLY A 175 12.73 8.26 -15.41
C GLY A 175 13.10 7.89 -13.98
N TYR A 176 14.11 7.02 -13.79
CA TYR A 176 14.63 6.69 -12.47
C TYR A 176 15.31 7.86 -11.77
N ALA A 177 16.06 8.71 -12.49
CA ALA A 177 16.55 9.96 -11.93
C ALA A 177 15.39 10.86 -11.46
N GLY A 178 14.31 10.95 -12.23
CA GLY A 178 13.09 11.68 -11.85
C GLY A 178 12.39 11.12 -10.61
N ILE A 179 12.46 9.80 -10.38
CA ILE A 179 11.95 9.13 -9.18
C ILE A 179 12.87 9.38 -7.97
N ILE A 180 14.19 9.22 -8.13
CA ILE A 180 15.17 9.42 -7.05
C ILE A 180 15.20 10.89 -6.58
N PHE A 181 14.98 11.85 -7.49
CA PHE A 181 14.92 13.27 -7.17
C PHE A 181 13.49 13.80 -6.95
N GLU A 182 12.51 12.94 -6.63
CA GLU A 182 11.10 13.33 -6.41
C GLU A 182 10.96 14.55 -5.47
N GLU A 183 11.58 14.50 -4.29
CA GLU A 183 11.55 15.59 -3.29
C GLU A 183 12.12 16.92 -3.81
N SER A 184 13.09 16.86 -4.73
CA SER A 184 13.72 18.06 -5.31
C SER A 184 12.98 18.61 -6.53
N LEU A 185 12.23 17.77 -7.24
CA LEU A 185 11.51 18.13 -8.46
C LEU A 185 10.02 18.46 -8.19
N VAL A 186 9.48 18.03 -7.05
CA VAL A 186 8.08 18.23 -6.63
C VAL A 186 7.09 17.68 -7.67
N PHE A 187 7.43 16.50 -8.20
CA PHE A 187 6.53 15.63 -8.95
C PHE A 187 6.06 14.47 -8.05
N ASN A 188 5.26 13.57 -8.61
CA ASN A 188 4.82 12.35 -7.94
C ASN A 188 5.48 11.13 -8.64
N LYS A 189 6.20 10.29 -7.90
CA LYS A 189 6.97 9.15 -8.45
C LYS A 189 6.11 8.17 -9.25
N SER A 190 4.85 7.99 -8.88
CA SER A 190 3.91 7.14 -9.62
C SER A 190 3.54 7.76 -10.96
N GLY A 191 3.38 9.09 -11.00
CA GLY A 191 3.22 9.82 -12.26
C GLY A 191 4.45 9.70 -13.17
N VAL A 192 5.66 9.82 -12.62
CA VAL A 192 6.91 9.61 -13.37
C VAL A 192 7.03 8.17 -13.88
N GLY A 193 6.75 7.18 -13.03
CA GLY A 193 6.79 5.76 -13.37
C GLY A 193 5.78 5.36 -14.47
N LEU A 194 4.55 5.89 -14.42
CA LEU A 194 3.55 5.66 -15.46
C LEU A 194 3.92 6.33 -16.80
N LEU A 195 4.46 7.55 -16.77
CA LEU A 195 4.95 8.22 -17.98
C LEU A 195 6.16 7.48 -18.58
N MET A 196 7.08 6.98 -17.76
CA MET A 196 8.20 6.14 -18.17
C MET A 196 7.69 4.87 -18.86
N ALA A 197 6.75 4.13 -18.25
CA ALA A 197 6.18 2.91 -18.81
C ALA A 197 5.56 3.12 -20.20
N VAL A 198 4.69 4.13 -20.33
CA VAL A 198 4.00 4.44 -21.61
C VAL A 198 5.01 4.88 -22.68
N THR A 199 6.02 5.67 -22.31
CA THR A 199 7.07 6.11 -23.25
C THR A 199 7.91 4.93 -23.73
N LEU A 200 8.33 4.04 -22.84
CA LEU A 200 9.14 2.87 -23.19
C LEU A 200 8.37 1.87 -24.07
N TRP A 201 7.10 1.57 -23.75
CA TRP A 201 6.26 0.73 -24.61
C TRP A 201 5.96 1.38 -25.97
N THR A 202 5.86 2.71 -26.04
CA THR A 202 5.75 3.43 -27.33
C THR A 202 7.02 3.25 -28.16
N ILE A 203 8.21 3.38 -27.56
CA ILE A 203 9.50 3.14 -28.23
C ILE A 203 9.63 1.67 -28.67
N ARG A 204 9.27 0.71 -27.81
CA ARG A 204 9.26 -0.72 -28.12
C ARG A 204 8.38 -1.02 -29.33
N SER A 205 7.20 -0.39 -29.43
CA SER A 205 6.26 -0.53 -30.54
C SER A 205 6.79 0.03 -31.88
N ILE A 206 7.72 1.00 -31.84
CA ILE A 206 8.34 1.58 -33.05
C ILE A 206 9.46 0.67 -33.60
N GLY A 207 10.25 0.04 -32.74
CA GLY A 207 11.35 -0.87 -33.13
C GLY A 207 10.98 -2.35 -33.22
N ALA A 208 9.77 -2.75 -32.83
CA ALA A 208 9.29 -4.13 -32.99
C ALA A 208 9.08 -4.51 -34.47
N PRO A 209 9.25 -5.80 -34.85
CA PRO A 209 9.05 -6.25 -36.24
C PRO A 209 7.63 -6.02 -36.79
N SER A 210 6.62 -5.99 -35.92
CA SER A 210 5.31 -5.41 -36.21
C SER A 210 4.66 -4.90 -34.92
N THR A 211 3.63 -4.07 -35.07
CA THR A 211 2.78 -3.64 -33.95
C THR A 211 2.12 -4.80 -33.22
N ASP A 212 1.79 -5.89 -33.93
CA ASP A 212 1.14 -7.07 -33.34
C ASP A 212 2.08 -7.82 -32.38
N VAL A 213 3.38 -7.83 -32.68
CA VAL A 213 4.42 -8.39 -31.79
C VAL A 213 4.50 -7.56 -30.51
N ALA A 214 4.64 -6.23 -30.63
CA ALA A 214 4.69 -5.33 -29.47
C ALA A 214 3.41 -5.38 -28.62
N VAL A 215 2.23 -5.48 -29.25
CA VAL A 215 0.95 -5.62 -28.54
C VAL A 215 0.85 -6.98 -27.83
N ARG A 216 1.39 -8.06 -28.40
CA ARG A 216 1.44 -9.37 -27.73
C ARG A 216 2.36 -9.35 -26.52
N GLU A 217 3.58 -8.81 -26.66
CA GLU A 217 4.55 -8.63 -25.57
C GLU A 217 3.98 -7.74 -24.44
N LEU A 218 3.30 -6.64 -24.80
CA LEU A 218 2.59 -5.79 -23.85
C LEU A 218 1.43 -6.53 -23.17
N SER A 219 0.69 -7.38 -23.89
CA SER A 219 -0.40 -8.17 -23.29
C SER A 219 0.13 -9.25 -22.34
N GLU A 220 1.26 -9.88 -22.67
CA GLU A 220 1.96 -10.85 -21.80
C GLU A 220 2.40 -10.14 -20.51
N SER A 221 3.19 -9.07 -20.61
CA SER A 221 3.66 -8.29 -19.44
C SER A 221 2.51 -7.65 -18.64
N SER A 222 1.49 -7.10 -19.28
CA SER A 222 0.32 -6.51 -18.61
C SER A 222 -0.47 -7.54 -17.80
N THR A 223 -0.50 -8.81 -18.24
CA THR A 223 -1.14 -9.90 -17.48
C THR A 223 -0.37 -10.15 -16.18
N GLU A 224 0.95 -10.35 -16.28
CA GLU A 224 1.82 -10.58 -15.11
C GLU A 224 1.74 -9.45 -14.09
N VAL A 225 1.82 -8.18 -14.54
CA VAL A 225 1.74 -7.01 -13.66
C VAL A 225 0.35 -6.85 -13.05
N SER A 226 -0.71 -7.24 -13.77
CA SER A 226 -2.08 -7.23 -13.22
C SER A 226 -2.25 -8.21 -12.06
N GLU A 227 -1.63 -9.39 -12.10
CA GLU A 227 -1.69 -10.34 -10.98
C GLU A 227 -1.07 -9.75 -9.71
N ILE A 228 0.09 -9.10 -9.83
CA ILE A 228 0.77 -8.41 -8.72
C ILE A 228 -0.10 -7.25 -8.20
N VAL A 229 -0.64 -6.42 -9.08
CA VAL A 229 -1.51 -5.28 -8.71
C VAL A 229 -2.78 -5.74 -7.97
N PHE A 230 -3.45 -6.79 -8.45
CA PHE A 230 -4.64 -7.33 -7.76
C PHE A 230 -4.30 -8.00 -6.42
N PHE A 231 -3.13 -8.66 -6.32
CA PHE A 231 -2.65 -9.22 -5.06
C PHE A 231 -2.39 -8.10 -4.04
N LEU A 232 -1.63 -7.06 -4.41
CA LEU A 232 -1.27 -5.97 -3.50
C LEU A 232 -2.50 -5.17 -3.05
N LEU A 233 -3.40 -4.82 -3.98
CA LEU A 233 -4.66 -4.14 -3.64
C LEU A 233 -5.51 -5.00 -2.69
N GLY A 234 -5.58 -6.31 -2.92
CA GLY A 234 -6.26 -7.26 -2.03
C GLY A 234 -5.66 -7.29 -0.62
N ALA A 235 -4.33 -7.42 -0.52
CA ALA A 235 -3.59 -7.47 0.74
C ALA A 235 -3.74 -6.17 1.56
N MET A 236 -3.43 -5.02 0.96
CA MET A 236 -3.54 -3.70 1.60
C MET A 236 -4.96 -3.44 2.11
N THR A 237 -5.98 -3.85 1.35
CA THR A 237 -7.38 -3.68 1.77
C THR A 237 -7.72 -4.57 2.97
N ILE A 238 -7.24 -5.81 3.03
CA ILE A 238 -7.40 -6.69 4.21
C ILE A 238 -6.75 -6.05 5.45
N VAL A 239 -5.55 -5.49 5.30
CA VAL A 239 -4.83 -4.81 6.38
C VAL A 239 -5.57 -3.57 6.90
N GLU A 240 -5.99 -2.65 6.02
CA GLU A 240 -6.72 -1.44 6.42
C GLU A 240 -8.04 -1.80 7.12
N ILE A 241 -8.74 -2.86 6.68
CA ILE A 241 -9.91 -3.37 7.41
C ILE A 241 -9.53 -3.81 8.83
N VAL A 242 -8.40 -4.51 9.01
CA VAL A 242 -7.94 -4.98 10.32
C VAL A 242 -7.54 -3.82 11.25
N ASP A 243 -6.85 -2.79 10.75
CA ASP A 243 -6.49 -1.62 11.57
C ASP A 243 -7.69 -0.73 11.90
N ALA A 244 -8.62 -0.52 10.95
CA ALA A 244 -9.86 0.22 11.20
C ALA A 244 -10.70 -0.41 12.34
N HIS A 245 -10.60 -1.72 12.56
CA HIS A 245 -11.23 -2.44 13.68
C HIS A 245 -10.35 -2.52 14.95
N GLN A 246 -9.21 -1.84 14.96
CA GLN A 246 -8.19 -1.85 16.03
C GLN A 246 -7.63 -3.24 16.35
N GLY A 247 -7.52 -4.09 15.32
CA GLY A 247 -6.98 -5.45 15.45
C GLY A 247 -5.56 -5.47 15.99
N PHE A 248 -4.70 -4.54 15.54
CA PHE A 248 -3.31 -4.44 15.99
C PHE A 248 -3.15 -3.98 17.44
N LYS A 249 -4.21 -3.52 18.14
CA LYS A 249 -4.15 -3.32 19.59
C LYS A 249 -3.83 -4.62 20.33
N LEU A 250 -4.25 -5.78 19.80
CA LEU A 250 -3.93 -7.09 20.35
C LEU A 250 -2.41 -7.38 20.36
N VAL A 251 -1.67 -6.81 19.40
CA VAL A 251 -0.20 -6.84 19.37
C VAL A 251 0.36 -5.87 20.42
N THR A 252 -0.19 -4.65 20.50
CA THR A 252 0.22 -3.62 21.49
C THR A 252 0.09 -4.10 22.93
N ASP A 253 -1.06 -4.66 23.30
CA ASP A 253 -1.41 -5.05 24.66
C ASP A 253 -0.57 -6.25 25.15
N SER A 254 0.15 -6.94 24.25
CA SER A 254 1.14 -7.97 24.59
C SER A 254 2.49 -7.40 25.09
N ILE A 255 2.81 -6.15 24.74
CA ILE A 255 4.12 -5.53 25.01
C ILE A 255 4.15 -4.93 26.42
N THR A 256 4.52 -5.77 27.39
CA THR A 256 4.47 -5.44 28.83
C THR A 256 5.83 -5.06 29.45
N THR A 257 6.93 -5.17 28.70
CA THR A 257 8.30 -4.96 29.21
C THR A 257 8.65 -3.49 29.41
N ARG A 258 9.47 -3.20 30.44
CA ARG A 258 9.96 -1.86 30.80
C ARG A 258 11.48 -1.72 30.75
N ASN A 259 12.23 -2.80 30.54
CA ASN A 259 13.69 -2.76 30.43
C ASN A 259 14.06 -2.33 28.99
N PRO A 260 14.86 -1.26 28.77
CA PRO A 260 15.14 -0.75 27.43
C PRO A 260 15.80 -1.76 26.49
N ARG A 261 16.73 -2.61 26.97
CA ARG A 261 17.36 -3.65 26.15
C ARG A 261 16.35 -4.73 25.77
N LEU A 262 15.54 -5.20 26.74
CA LEU A 262 14.51 -6.20 26.47
C LEU A 262 13.40 -5.66 25.56
N LEU A 263 13.04 -4.37 25.67
CA LEU A 263 12.08 -3.73 24.77
C LEU A 263 12.59 -3.72 23.32
N LEU A 264 13.87 -3.44 23.08
CA LEU A 264 14.48 -3.51 21.75
C LEU A 264 14.40 -4.92 21.16
N TRP A 265 14.68 -5.98 21.94
CA TRP A 265 14.54 -7.37 21.49
C TRP A 265 13.07 -7.76 21.25
N VAL A 266 12.14 -7.31 22.11
CA VAL A 266 10.69 -7.58 21.96
C VAL A 266 10.11 -6.89 20.73
N ILE A 267 10.46 -5.61 20.49
CA ILE A 267 10.01 -4.86 19.30
C ILE A 267 10.57 -5.49 18.02
N GLY A 268 11.88 -5.80 17.98
CA GLY A 268 12.50 -6.47 16.83
C GLY A 268 11.86 -7.83 16.54
N GLY A 269 11.71 -8.68 17.57
CA GLY A 269 11.08 -10.00 17.43
C GLY A 269 9.62 -9.94 16.98
N ILE A 270 8.81 -9.07 17.56
CA ILE A 270 7.39 -8.90 17.16
C ILE A 270 7.30 -8.40 15.72
N THR A 271 8.10 -7.41 15.33
CA THR A 271 8.08 -6.87 13.96
C THR A 271 8.50 -7.93 12.94
N PHE A 272 9.50 -8.76 13.25
CA PHE A 272 9.97 -9.83 12.38
C PHE A 272 8.90 -10.88 12.04
N PHE A 273 8.10 -11.30 13.04
CA PHE A 273 6.99 -12.23 12.83
C PHE A 273 5.70 -11.56 12.34
N LEU A 274 5.52 -10.26 12.58
CA LEU A 274 4.41 -9.49 12.00
C LEU A 274 4.61 -9.30 10.49
N SER A 275 5.82 -8.91 10.09
CA SER A 275 6.20 -8.69 8.69
C SER A 275 6.48 -9.96 7.90
N SER A 276 6.38 -11.14 8.51
CA SER A 276 6.33 -12.41 7.77
C SER A 276 4.91 -12.76 7.30
N VAL A 277 3.92 -11.90 7.58
CA VAL A 277 2.50 -12.10 7.25
C VAL A 277 1.88 -10.84 6.63
N LEU A 278 2.27 -9.66 7.11
CA LEU A 278 1.97 -8.36 6.50
C LEU A 278 3.18 -7.87 5.70
N ASP A 279 2.98 -6.93 4.77
CA ASP A 279 4.10 -6.27 4.10
C ASP A 279 4.95 -5.41 5.06
N ASN A 280 6.19 -5.12 4.67
CA ASN A 280 7.17 -4.37 5.46
C ASN A 280 6.76 -2.90 5.74
N LEU A 281 6.11 -2.24 4.79
CA LEU A 281 5.59 -0.87 4.91
C LEU A 281 4.47 -0.83 5.98
N THR A 282 3.44 -1.66 5.82
CA THR A 282 2.38 -1.90 6.81
C THR A 282 2.95 -2.19 8.19
N SER A 283 3.85 -3.18 8.28
CA SER A 283 4.43 -3.61 9.56
C SER A 283 5.16 -2.47 10.25
N THR A 284 5.81 -1.59 9.48
CA THR A 284 6.48 -0.41 10.00
C THR A 284 5.50 0.68 10.42
N ILE A 285 4.47 0.98 9.61
CA ILE A 285 3.41 1.96 9.95
C ILE A 285 2.71 1.57 11.26
N VAL A 286 2.32 0.29 11.39
CA VAL A 286 1.74 -0.25 12.62
C VAL A 286 2.72 -0.10 13.78
N MET A 287 3.91 -0.71 13.70
CA MET A 287 4.83 -0.78 14.84
C MET A 287 5.38 0.59 15.25
N VAL A 288 5.63 1.53 14.33
CA VAL A 288 6.02 2.91 14.67
C VAL A 288 4.86 3.66 15.33
N SER A 289 3.62 3.45 14.90
CA SER A 289 2.43 4.00 15.58
C SER A 289 2.27 3.44 17.00
N LEU A 290 2.60 2.16 17.22
CA LEU A 290 2.65 1.56 18.55
C LEU A 290 3.80 2.13 19.40
N LEU A 291 4.97 2.34 18.81
CA LEU A 291 6.13 2.92 19.50
C LEU A 291 5.86 4.34 20.02
N ARG A 292 5.02 5.14 19.35
CA ARG A 292 4.55 6.45 19.88
C ARG A 292 3.73 6.31 21.15
N LYS A 293 2.90 5.26 21.25
CA LYS A 293 2.10 4.93 22.43
C LYS A 293 2.98 4.34 23.55
N LEU A 294 3.98 3.51 23.20
CA LEU A 294 4.84 2.78 24.16
C LEU A 294 6.06 3.57 24.68
N CYS A 295 6.64 4.45 23.87
CA CYS A 295 7.89 5.16 24.19
C CYS A 295 7.76 6.68 23.94
N PRO A 296 7.48 7.48 24.99
CA PRO A 296 7.35 8.93 24.84
C PRO A 296 8.64 9.64 24.42
N ASP A 297 9.81 9.10 24.80
CA ASP A 297 11.12 9.69 24.53
C ASP A 297 11.49 9.64 23.02
N PRO A 298 11.63 10.79 22.32
CA PRO A 298 11.76 10.79 20.86
C PRO A 298 13.03 10.14 20.32
N GLU A 299 14.20 10.34 20.94
CA GLU A 299 15.45 9.76 20.43
C GLU A 299 15.48 8.25 20.65
N ARG A 300 15.03 7.75 21.81
CA ARG A 300 14.84 6.30 21.99
C ARG A 300 13.82 5.74 21.01
N ARG A 301 12.74 6.48 20.71
CA ARG A 301 11.74 6.05 19.73
C ARG A 301 12.30 5.99 18.31
N LYS A 302 13.20 6.90 17.91
CA LYS A 302 13.96 6.76 16.64
C LYS A 302 14.83 5.51 16.61
N PHE A 303 15.55 5.18 17.69
CA PHE A 303 16.32 3.92 17.75
C PHE A 303 15.44 2.68 17.64
N LEU A 304 14.29 2.65 18.33
CA LEU A 304 13.34 1.54 18.23
C LEU A 304 12.66 1.47 16.85
N GLY A 305 12.34 2.60 16.22
CA GLY A 305 11.77 2.64 14.87
C GLY A 305 12.77 2.23 13.78
N ALA A 306 14.06 2.56 13.95
CA ALA A 306 15.12 2.04 13.09
C ALA A 306 15.28 0.51 13.22
N VAL A 307 15.10 -0.04 14.44
CA VAL A 307 15.01 -1.49 14.66
C VAL A 307 13.76 -2.10 13.98
N VAL A 308 12.62 -1.41 13.99
CA VAL A 308 11.41 -1.83 13.25
C VAL A 308 11.70 -1.94 11.75
N VAL A 309 12.37 -0.96 11.13
CA VAL A 309 12.70 -1.03 9.68
C VAL A 309 13.57 -2.24 9.35
N ILE A 310 14.62 -2.51 10.14
CA ILE A 310 15.49 -3.69 9.95
C ILE A 310 14.66 -4.99 10.13
N ALA A 311 13.86 -5.06 11.19
CA ALA A 311 13.07 -6.24 11.51
C ALA A 311 11.93 -6.52 10.51
N ALA A 312 11.33 -5.47 9.94
CA ALA A 312 10.28 -5.60 8.92
C ALA A 312 10.86 -6.13 7.60
N ASN A 313 11.91 -5.46 7.08
CA ASN A 313 12.62 -5.91 5.88
C ASN A 313 13.15 -7.35 6.01
N ALA A 314 13.74 -7.71 7.16
CA ALA A 314 14.18 -9.08 7.42
C ALA A 314 13.00 -10.07 7.58
N GLY A 315 11.92 -9.67 8.25
CA GLY A 315 10.72 -10.49 8.43
C GLY A 315 10.00 -10.79 7.11
N GLY A 316 9.98 -9.84 6.18
CA GLY A 316 9.35 -9.99 4.87
C GLY A 316 10.15 -10.83 3.87
N ALA A 317 11.48 -10.86 4.01
CA ALA A 317 12.36 -11.57 3.09
C ALA A 317 12.22 -13.11 3.14
N TRP A 318 11.72 -13.70 4.23
CA TRP A 318 11.65 -15.16 4.39
C TRP A 318 10.28 -15.81 4.13
N THR A 319 9.24 -15.04 3.78
CA THR A 319 7.94 -15.59 3.38
C THR A 319 7.41 -14.99 2.07
N PRO A 320 6.65 -15.74 1.26
CA PRO A 320 6.14 -15.24 -0.02
C PRO A 320 5.14 -14.07 0.04
N ILE A 321 4.75 -13.61 1.23
CA ILE A 321 3.70 -12.59 1.44
C ILE A 321 4.16 -11.40 2.28
N GLY A 322 5.36 -11.47 2.88
CA GLY A 322 5.84 -10.46 3.83
C GLY A 322 6.61 -9.28 3.22
N ASP A 323 7.04 -9.39 1.96
CA ASP A 323 7.57 -8.27 1.17
C ASP A 323 7.12 -8.39 -0.29
N VAL A 324 6.97 -7.24 -0.95
CA VAL A 324 6.53 -7.13 -2.35
C VAL A 324 7.48 -7.84 -3.30
N THR A 325 8.79 -7.83 -3.04
CA THR A 325 9.77 -8.53 -3.90
C THR A 325 9.69 -10.05 -3.76
N THR A 326 9.54 -10.57 -2.54
CA THR A 326 9.33 -12.00 -2.28
C THR A 326 8.00 -12.46 -2.92
N THR A 327 6.94 -11.65 -2.82
CA THR A 327 5.67 -11.88 -3.52
C THR A 327 5.83 -11.91 -5.04
N MET A 328 6.59 -10.99 -5.63
CA MET A 328 6.82 -10.94 -7.07
C MET A 328 7.54 -12.21 -7.59
N LEU A 329 8.65 -12.59 -6.95
CA LEU A 329 9.39 -13.83 -7.24
C LEU A 329 8.52 -15.08 -7.05
N TRP A 330 7.59 -15.07 -6.11
CA TRP A 330 6.68 -16.19 -5.89
C TRP A 330 5.54 -16.25 -6.92
N ILE A 331 5.00 -15.12 -7.37
CA ILE A 331 3.96 -15.08 -8.42
C ILE A 331 4.50 -15.65 -9.73
N HIS A 332 5.64 -15.15 -10.21
CA HIS A 332 6.27 -15.61 -11.47
C HIS A 332 7.00 -16.97 -11.35
N GLY A 333 7.17 -17.52 -10.13
CA GLY A 333 7.64 -18.89 -9.93
C GLY A 333 9.16 -19.09 -9.82
N GLN A 334 9.91 -18.03 -9.52
CA GLN A 334 11.33 -18.11 -9.13
C GLN A 334 11.52 -18.84 -7.80
N ILE A 335 10.57 -18.71 -6.87
CA ILE A 335 10.63 -19.33 -5.54
C ILE A 335 9.32 -20.05 -5.16
N SER A 336 9.42 -21.08 -4.31
CA SER A 336 8.28 -21.79 -3.72
C SER A 336 8.13 -21.55 -2.22
N THR A 337 6.90 -21.69 -1.70
CA THR A 337 6.56 -21.34 -0.31
C THR A 337 7.43 -22.07 0.72
N VAL A 338 7.53 -23.39 0.60
CA VAL A 338 8.16 -24.22 1.64
C VAL A 338 9.68 -24.05 1.63
N LYS A 339 10.30 -24.02 0.43
CA LYS A 339 11.76 -23.92 0.28
C LYS A 339 12.27 -22.53 0.69
N THR A 340 11.55 -21.46 0.35
CA THR A 340 11.84 -20.09 0.83
C THR A 340 11.85 -20.02 2.36
N MET A 341 10.82 -20.58 3.01
CA MET A 341 10.74 -20.58 4.48
C MET A 341 11.81 -21.46 5.15
N GLN A 342 12.28 -22.52 4.48
CA GLN A 342 13.37 -23.37 4.97
C GLN A 342 14.74 -22.69 4.84
N ASP A 343 15.02 -22.08 3.69
CA ASP A 343 16.33 -21.54 3.37
C ASP A 343 16.56 -20.15 3.98
N LEU A 344 15.53 -19.29 3.99
CA LEU A 344 15.70 -17.87 4.32
C LEU A 344 15.34 -17.52 5.77
N PHE A 345 14.60 -18.35 6.50
CA PHE A 345 14.25 -18.05 7.90
C PHE A 345 15.49 -17.84 8.78
N ILE A 346 16.51 -18.70 8.66
CA ILE A 346 17.72 -18.59 9.48
C ILE A 346 18.60 -17.40 9.04
N PRO A 347 18.93 -17.19 7.75
CA PRO A 347 19.60 -15.99 7.26
C PRO A 347 18.92 -14.68 7.68
N SER A 348 17.59 -14.58 7.53
CA SER A 348 16.83 -13.39 7.92
C SER A 348 16.75 -13.20 9.44
N ALA A 349 16.67 -14.28 10.21
CA ALA A 349 16.77 -14.18 11.66
C ALA A 349 18.17 -13.68 12.08
N VAL A 350 19.25 -14.18 11.47
CA VAL A 350 20.62 -13.70 11.72
C VAL A 350 20.80 -12.24 11.31
N SER A 351 20.24 -11.82 10.17
CA SER A 351 20.36 -10.45 9.67
C SER A 351 19.65 -9.42 10.55
N LEU A 352 18.69 -9.84 11.38
CA LEU A 352 18.14 -9.04 12.48
C LEU A 352 18.93 -9.20 13.80
N ILE A 353 19.26 -10.44 14.21
CA ILE A 353 19.90 -10.74 15.50
C ILE A 353 21.25 -10.02 15.64
N VAL A 354 22.05 -9.93 14.56
CA VAL A 354 23.35 -9.24 14.58
C VAL A 354 23.21 -7.74 14.87
N PRO A 355 22.37 -6.96 14.15
CA PRO A 355 22.07 -5.58 14.53
C PRO A 355 21.59 -5.40 15.97
N LEU A 356 20.66 -6.25 16.46
CA LEU A 356 20.15 -6.15 17.84
C LEU A 356 21.24 -6.44 18.88
N ALA A 357 22.09 -7.44 18.64
CA ALA A 357 23.22 -7.76 19.50
C ALA A 357 24.24 -6.60 19.54
N LEU A 358 24.64 -6.07 18.37
CA LEU A 358 25.56 -4.94 18.28
C LEU A 358 24.99 -3.68 18.96
N LEU A 359 23.72 -3.33 18.69
CA LEU A 359 23.04 -2.20 19.34
C LEU A 359 22.97 -2.37 20.87
N THR A 360 22.70 -3.58 21.39
CA THR A 360 22.64 -3.78 22.84
C THR A 360 24.00 -3.80 23.54
N LEU A 361 25.07 -4.12 22.81
CA LEU A 361 26.46 -4.05 23.30
C LEU A 361 27.04 -2.63 23.27
N PHE A 362 26.69 -1.82 22.26
CA PHE A 362 27.24 -0.48 22.03
C PHE A 362 26.34 0.69 22.47
N SER A 363 25.13 0.44 22.98
CA SER A 363 24.28 1.46 23.61
C SER A 363 24.80 1.87 25.01
N ASP A 364 24.93 3.18 25.24
CA ASP A 364 25.46 3.75 26.48
C ASP A 364 24.64 3.41 27.72
N LYS A 365 25.34 3.09 28.82
CA LYS A 365 24.73 2.66 30.10
C LYS A 365 23.94 3.76 30.81
N GLU A 366 24.14 5.04 30.48
CA GLU A 366 23.37 6.14 31.08
C GLU A 366 21.88 6.10 30.68
N GLU A 367 21.57 5.53 29.52
CA GLU A 367 20.20 5.46 29.00
C GLU A 367 19.27 4.56 29.84
N GLU A 368 19.81 3.66 30.68
CA GLU A 368 19.01 2.76 31.52
C GLU A 368 18.18 3.48 32.60
N LYS A 369 18.48 4.76 32.93
CA LYS A 369 17.86 5.47 34.07
C LYS A 369 16.49 6.11 33.83
N LYS A 370 15.99 6.16 32.59
CA LYS A 370 14.63 6.67 32.30
C LYS A 370 13.60 5.54 32.39
N GLU A 371 12.85 5.48 33.49
CA GLU A 371 11.70 4.58 33.63
C GLU A 371 10.60 4.88 32.59
N LEU A 372 10.06 3.83 31.96
CA LEU A 372 8.86 3.95 31.12
C LEU A 372 7.63 4.15 32.00
N ARG A 373 7.02 5.34 31.92
CA ARG A 373 5.70 5.61 32.51
C ARG A 373 4.62 4.86 31.71
N PRO A 374 3.60 4.28 32.36
CA PRO A 374 2.53 3.58 31.66
C PRO A 374 1.64 4.57 30.89
N VAL A 375 1.59 4.43 29.57
CA VAL A 375 0.54 5.05 28.73
C VAL A 375 -0.59 4.03 28.59
N MET A 376 -1.60 4.12 29.44
CA MET A 376 -2.81 3.30 29.30
C MET A 376 -3.69 3.89 28.20
N THR A 377 -3.77 3.22 27.05
CA THR A 377 -4.68 3.62 25.96
C THR A 377 -6.11 3.14 26.24
N ASN A 378 -6.97 4.09 26.57
CA ASN A 378 -8.40 3.86 26.85
C ASN A 378 -9.24 3.65 25.58
N GLU A 379 -8.60 3.31 24.45
CA GLU A 379 -9.25 2.91 23.20
C GLU A 379 -9.85 1.51 23.41
N GLN A 380 -11.18 1.42 23.38
CA GLN A 380 -11.88 0.13 23.39
C GLN A 380 -11.76 -0.52 22.01
N LEU A 381 -11.60 -1.84 21.98
CA LEU A 381 -11.61 -2.59 20.72
C LEU A 381 -12.94 -2.38 20.00
N ALA A 382 -12.92 -2.24 18.68
CA ALA A 382 -14.16 -2.19 17.90
C ALA A 382 -14.99 -3.48 18.14
N PRO A 383 -16.34 -3.43 18.10
CA PRO A 383 -17.16 -4.62 18.29
C PRO A 383 -16.75 -5.75 17.36
N ARG A 384 -16.35 -6.90 17.93
CA ARG A 384 -15.79 -8.07 17.22
C ARG A 384 -14.44 -7.84 16.51
N GLY A 385 -13.65 -6.83 16.88
CA GLY A 385 -12.32 -6.56 16.30
C GLY A 385 -11.36 -7.77 16.36
N GLN A 386 -11.42 -8.60 17.40
CA GLN A 386 -10.70 -9.89 17.48
C GLN A 386 -11.07 -10.87 16.36
N LEU A 387 -12.34 -10.92 15.96
CA LEU A 387 -12.79 -11.77 14.86
C LEU A 387 -12.30 -11.22 13.52
N VAL A 388 -12.40 -9.90 13.31
CA VAL A 388 -11.91 -9.26 12.08
C VAL A 388 -10.40 -9.41 11.93
N PHE A 389 -9.64 -9.23 13.01
CA PHE A 389 -8.20 -9.53 13.05
C PHE A 389 -7.90 -11.00 12.72
N GLY A 390 -8.58 -11.94 13.39
CA GLY A 390 -8.36 -13.38 13.18
C GLY A 390 -8.72 -13.85 11.76
N VAL A 391 -9.79 -13.31 11.18
CA VAL A 391 -10.19 -13.59 9.79
C VAL A 391 -9.26 -12.91 8.78
N GLY A 392 -8.83 -11.67 9.02
CA GLY A 392 -7.90 -10.96 8.13
C GLY A 392 -6.52 -11.62 8.09
N VAL A 393 -5.91 -11.88 9.25
CA VAL A 393 -4.64 -12.61 9.36
C VAL A 393 -4.78 -14.04 8.81
N GLY A 394 -5.90 -14.72 9.10
CA GLY A 394 -6.21 -16.04 8.56
C GLY A 394 -6.36 -16.04 7.03
N ALA A 395 -6.91 -14.98 6.43
CA ALA A 395 -7.04 -14.83 4.99
C ALA A 395 -5.67 -14.66 4.31
N LEU A 396 -4.78 -13.83 4.85
CA LEU A 396 -3.40 -13.66 4.36
C LEU A 396 -2.62 -14.98 4.43
N LEU A 397 -2.66 -15.66 5.59
CA LEU A 397 -2.01 -16.96 5.79
C LEU A 397 -2.61 -18.10 4.95
N PHE A 398 -3.86 -17.95 4.47
CA PHE A 398 -4.50 -18.93 3.60
C PHE A 398 -4.01 -18.85 2.15
N VAL A 399 -3.51 -17.71 1.66
CA VAL A 399 -3.15 -17.55 0.24
C VAL A 399 -2.03 -18.52 -0.22
N PRO A 400 -0.96 -18.78 0.56
CA PRO A 400 0.02 -19.81 0.21
C PRO A 400 -0.56 -21.24 0.21
N VAL A 401 -1.52 -21.52 1.11
CA VAL A 401 -2.24 -22.81 1.17
C VAL A 401 -3.15 -22.97 -0.04
N PHE A 402 -3.84 -21.90 -0.45
CA PHE A 402 -4.69 -21.87 -1.64
C PHE A 402 -3.89 -22.19 -2.91
N LYS A 403 -2.74 -21.55 -3.13
CA LYS A 403 -1.84 -21.86 -4.27
C LYS A 403 -1.43 -23.33 -4.25
N GLN A 404 -0.99 -23.84 -3.10
CA GLN A 404 -0.50 -25.21 -2.96
C GLN A 404 -1.58 -26.27 -3.20
N LEU A 405 -2.84 -26.01 -2.81
CA LEU A 405 -3.94 -26.96 -2.96
C LEU A 405 -4.67 -26.88 -4.32
N THR A 406 -4.64 -25.72 -4.99
CA THR A 406 -5.41 -25.49 -6.23
C THR A 406 -4.56 -25.39 -7.49
N GLY A 407 -3.27 -25.06 -7.36
CA GLY A 407 -2.40 -24.70 -8.48
C GLY A 407 -2.72 -23.34 -9.12
N LEU A 408 -3.68 -22.58 -8.58
CA LEU A 408 -4.09 -21.28 -9.11
C LEU A 408 -3.20 -20.12 -8.64
N PRO A 409 -3.11 -19.01 -9.40
CA PRO A 409 -2.33 -17.84 -9.02
C PRO A 409 -2.71 -17.23 -7.66
N PRO A 410 -1.75 -16.67 -6.89
CA PRO A 410 -1.98 -16.08 -5.57
C PRO A 410 -3.09 -15.04 -5.50
N PHE A 411 -3.23 -14.19 -6.52
CA PHE A 411 -4.19 -13.09 -6.49
C PHE A 411 -5.64 -13.56 -6.34
N LEU A 412 -5.99 -14.74 -6.86
CA LEU A 412 -7.33 -15.34 -6.69
C LEU A 412 -7.58 -15.76 -5.23
N GLY A 413 -6.57 -16.30 -4.55
CA GLY A 413 -6.64 -16.62 -3.12
C GLY A 413 -6.76 -15.36 -2.26
N MET A 414 -6.05 -14.29 -2.63
CA MET A 414 -6.12 -12.99 -1.96
C MET A 414 -7.49 -12.33 -2.13
N LEU A 415 -8.05 -12.33 -3.35
CA LEU A 415 -9.39 -11.80 -3.63
C LEU A 415 -10.50 -12.63 -2.94
N LEU A 416 -10.34 -13.95 -2.83
CA LEU A 416 -11.23 -14.81 -2.04
C LEU A 416 -11.19 -14.44 -0.54
N GLY A 417 -9.99 -14.20 -0.01
CA GLY A 417 -9.76 -13.68 1.35
C GLY A 417 -10.47 -12.35 1.59
N LEU A 418 -10.25 -11.37 0.72
CA LEU A 418 -10.89 -10.04 0.79
C LEU A 418 -12.41 -10.15 0.68
N GLY A 419 -12.94 -10.92 -0.28
CA GLY A 419 -14.39 -11.10 -0.44
C GLY A 419 -15.05 -11.77 0.77
N THR A 420 -14.36 -12.71 1.41
CA THR A 420 -14.81 -13.35 2.66
C THR A 420 -14.84 -12.36 3.82
N LEU A 421 -13.78 -11.57 3.99
CA LEU A 421 -13.69 -10.52 5.00
C LEU A 421 -14.72 -9.40 4.76
N TRP A 422 -15.02 -9.06 3.51
CA TRP A 422 -16.06 -8.11 3.13
C TRP A 422 -17.43 -8.59 3.59
N ILE A 423 -17.86 -9.80 3.21
CA ILE A 423 -19.17 -10.35 3.58
C ILE A 423 -19.32 -10.39 5.12
N ILE A 424 -18.25 -10.75 5.83
CA ILE A 424 -18.23 -10.78 7.30
C ILE A 424 -18.34 -9.37 7.90
N THR A 425 -17.61 -8.38 7.40
CA THR A 425 -17.63 -7.01 7.95
C THR A 425 -18.94 -6.28 7.63
N ASP A 426 -19.52 -6.45 6.44
CA ASP A 426 -20.86 -5.94 6.11
C ASP A 426 -21.96 -6.61 6.96
N ALA A 427 -21.86 -7.92 7.24
CA ALA A 427 -22.79 -8.62 8.12
C ALA A 427 -22.66 -8.21 9.61
N ILE A 428 -21.46 -7.83 10.06
CA ILE A 428 -21.24 -7.31 11.42
C ILE A 428 -21.82 -5.89 11.58
N HIS A 429 -21.74 -5.06 10.54
CA HIS A 429 -22.17 -3.65 10.56
C HIS A 429 -23.52 -3.41 9.86
N TYR A 430 -24.33 -4.45 9.68
CA TYR A 430 -25.63 -4.34 9.05
C TYR A 430 -26.59 -3.51 9.93
N GLY A 431 -27.16 -2.45 9.34
CA GLY A 431 -28.11 -1.55 10.00
C GLY A 431 -27.48 -0.42 10.83
N ASP A 432 -26.16 -0.31 10.89
CA ASP A 432 -25.44 0.71 11.66
C ASP A 432 -24.91 1.83 10.76
N SER A 433 -25.58 2.99 10.78
CA SER A 433 -25.23 4.14 9.91
C SER A 433 -23.96 4.88 10.32
N GLU A 434 -23.55 4.82 11.59
CA GLU A 434 -22.34 5.51 12.06
C GLU A 434 -21.07 4.72 11.74
N ARG A 435 -21.19 3.38 11.59
CA ARG A 435 -20.06 2.48 11.34
C ARG A 435 -19.77 2.17 9.87
N GLN A 436 -20.30 2.95 8.91
CA GLN A 436 -19.93 2.78 7.50
C GLN A 436 -18.41 2.92 7.25
N ARG A 437 -17.69 3.67 8.10
CA ARG A 437 -16.22 3.81 8.06
C ARG A 437 -15.44 2.51 8.29
N LEU A 438 -16.08 1.44 8.76
CA LEU A 438 -15.49 0.12 9.00
C LEU A 438 -15.72 -0.86 7.83
N LYS A 439 -16.31 -0.40 6.72
CA LYS A 439 -16.60 -1.22 5.55
C LYS A 439 -15.53 -1.11 4.48
N VAL A 440 -15.43 -2.16 3.66
CA VAL A 440 -14.42 -2.28 2.59
C VAL A 440 -14.40 -1.10 1.62
N PRO A 441 -15.54 -0.50 1.17
CA PRO A 441 -15.49 0.68 0.32
C PRO A 441 -14.81 1.91 0.96
N GLN A 442 -14.83 2.04 2.29
CA GLN A 442 -14.08 3.10 2.96
C GLN A 442 -12.60 2.73 3.13
N ALA A 443 -12.29 1.47 3.45
CA ALA A 443 -10.90 0.98 3.47
C ALA A 443 -10.21 1.19 2.09
N LEU A 444 -10.92 0.90 1.00
CA LEU A 444 -10.47 1.14 -0.38
C LEU A 444 -10.20 2.62 -0.72
N SER A 445 -10.70 3.58 0.08
CA SER A 445 -10.38 5.01 -0.06
C SER A 445 -9.15 5.46 0.76
N ARG A 446 -8.49 4.52 1.46
CA ARG A 446 -7.35 4.78 2.35
C ARG A 446 -6.10 3.96 2.03
N ILE A 447 -6.23 2.87 1.27
CA ILE A 447 -5.07 2.10 0.77
C ILE A 447 -4.16 2.96 -0.10
N ASP A 448 -2.86 2.62 -0.12
CA ASP A 448 -1.86 3.33 -0.92
C ASP A 448 -1.99 3.04 -2.43
N THR A 449 -2.98 3.68 -3.04
CA THR A 449 -3.19 3.66 -4.49
C THR A 449 -2.02 4.29 -5.23
N GLN A 450 -1.26 5.20 -4.61
CA GLN A 450 -0.06 5.79 -5.20
C GLN A 450 1.06 4.73 -5.33
N GLY A 451 1.32 3.95 -4.28
CA GLY A 451 2.27 2.82 -4.29
C GLY A 451 1.90 1.75 -5.30
N VAL A 452 0.62 1.35 -5.38
CA VAL A 452 0.14 0.39 -6.39
C VAL A 452 0.36 0.90 -7.82
N LEU A 453 0.09 2.19 -8.09
CA LEU A 453 0.35 2.81 -9.40
C LEU A 453 1.86 3.01 -9.69
N PHE A 454 2.69 3.18 -8.66
CA PHE A 454 4.15 3.19 -8.81
C PHE A 454 4.66 1.83 -9.28
N PHE A 455 4.28 0.74 -8.61
CA PHE A 455 4.66 -0.61 -9.01
C PHE A 455 4.16 -0.96 -10.41
N LEU A 456 2.91 -0.61 -10.76
CA LEU A 456 2.39 -0.76 -12.14
C LEU A 456 3.31 -0.08 -13.18
N GLY A 457 3.74 1.16 -12.93
CA GLY A 457 4.66 1.89 -13.80
C GLY A 457 6.06 1.26 -13.88
N ILE A 458 6.63 0.87 -12.73
CA ILE A 458 7.95 0.22 -12.69
C ILE A 458 7.95 -1.10 -13.44
N LEU A 459 6.99 -1.97 -13.16
CA LEU A 459 6.97 -3.34 -13.68
C LEU A 459 6.69 -3.36 -15.19
N LEU A 460 5.78 -2.52 -15.68
CA LEU A 460 5.59 -2.33 -17.13
C LEU A 460 6.83 -1.73 -17.80
N SER A 461 7.54 -0.82 -17.14
CA SER A 461 8.80 -0.27 -17.68
C SER A 461 9.86 -1.36 -17.84
N VAL A 462 10.05 -2.20 -16.82
CA VAL A 462 10.99 -3.34 -16.87
C VAL A 462 10.57 -4.36 -17.92
N GLY A 463 9.28 -4.72 -18.02
CA GLY A 463 8.76 -5.62 -19.04
C GLY A 463 9.05 -5.16 -20.47
N SER A 464 9.04 -3.85 -20.72
CA SER A 464 9.43 -3.31 -22.03
C SER A 464 10.93 -3.48 -22.33
N LEU A 465 11.81 -3.34 -21.33
CA LEU A 465 13.26 -3.59 -21.48
C LEU A 465 13.55 -5.08 -21.70
N GLN A 466 12.79 -5.96 -21.03
CA GLN A 466 12.84 -7.40 -21.23
C GLN A 466 12.43 -7.79 -22.66
N ALA A 467 11.32 -7.22 -23.16
CA ALA A 467 10.84 -7.42 -24.52
C ALA A 467 11.79 -6.84 -25.59
N ALA A 468 12.63 -5.87 -25.23
CA ALA A 468 13.68 -5.32 -26.08
C ALA A 468 15.01 -6.10 -26.07
N GLY A 469 15.18 -7.10 -25.19
CA GLY A 469 16.44 -7.84 -25.03
C GLY A 469 17.49 -7.18 -24.14
N LEU A 470 17.27 -5.93 -23.72
CA LEU A 470 18.22 -5.10 -22.96
C LEU A 470 18.64 -5.71 -21.62
N LEU A 471 17.74 -6.44 -20.96
CA LEU A 471 18.03 -7.07 -19.68
C LEU A 471 18.91 -8.32 -19.85
N GLN A 472 18.78 -9.04 -20.96
CA GLN A 472 19.63 -10.19 -21.26
C GLN A 472 21.00 -9.75 -21.79
N GLU A 473 21.10 -8.61 -22.48
CA GLU A 473 22.36 -7.93 -22.76
C GLU A 473 23.09 -7.55 -21.46
N LEU A 474 22.37 -6.96 -20.49
CA LEU A 474 22.91 -6.60 -19.17
C LEU A 474 23.33 -7.83 -18.35
N ALA A 475 22.54 -8.90 -18.35
CA ALA A 475 22.90 -10.17 -17.69
C ALA A 475 24.20 -10.74 -18.27
N THR A 476 24.28 -10.82 -19.61
CA THR A 476 25.47 -11.29 -20.33
C THR A 476 26.70 -10.44 -20.02
N PHE A 477 26.54 -9.12 -19.86
CA PHE A 477 27.62 -8.23 -19.45
C PHE A 477 28.09 -8.52 -18.01
N LEU A 478 27.18 -8.69 -17.04
CA LEU A 478 27.54 -9.00 -15.66
C LEU A 478 28.21 -10.37 -15.54
N ASP A 479 27.66 -11.41 -16.18
CA ASP A 479 28.19 -12.78 -16.15
C ASP A 479 29.61 -12.89 -16.77
N GLN A 480 30.02 -11.90 -17.58
CA GLN A 480 31.38 -11.79 -18.13
C GLN A 480 32.37 -10.99 -17.26
N HIS A 481 31.90 -10.14 -16.35
CA HIS A 481 32.73 -9.19 -15.59
C HIS A 481 32.68 -9.39 -14.06
N VAL A 482 31.64 -10.04 -13.53
CA VAL A 482 31.49 -10.37 -12.11
C VAL A 482 31.88 -11.84 -11.91
N PRO A 483 32.80 -12.19 -10.99
CA PRO A 483 33.32 -13.56 -10.89
C PRO A 483 32.31 -14.64 -10.50
N SER A 484 31.19 -14.27 -9.89
CA SER A 484 30.22 -15.23 -9.35
C SER A 484 28.83 -14.61 -9.11
N LEU A 485 27.79 -15.43 -9.07
CA LEU A 485 26.38 -14.99 -9.01
C LEU A 485 25.96 -14.50 -7.62
N GLU A 486 26.60 -14.99 -6.56
CA GLU A 486 26.39 -14.55 -5.19
C GLU A 486 26.91 -13.11 -4.99
N LEU A 487 27.98 -12.74 -5.73
CA LEU A 487 28.45 -11.35 -5.81
C LEU A 487 27.49 -10.46 -6.61
N VAL A 488 26.84 -10.98 -7.66
CA VAL A 488 25.77 -10.24 -8.37
C VAL A 488 24.58 -10.00 -7.43
N ALA A 489 24.11 -11.04 -6.72
CA ALA A 489 23.01 -10.92 -5.77
C ALA A 489 23.34 -10.01 -4.57
N GLY A 490 24.58 -10.08 -4.05
CA GLY A 490 25.08 -9.16 -3.03
C GLY A 490 25.18 -7.72 -3.51
N ALA A 491 25.62 -7.49 -4.76
CA ALA A 491 25.64 -6.16 -5.35
C ALA A 491 24.22 -5.60 -5.55
N ILE A 492 23.25 -6.44 -5.93
CA ILE A 492 21.83 -6.06 -6.05
C ILE A 492 21.23 -5.65 -4.70
N GLY A 493 21.52 -6.37 -3.61
CA GLY A 493 21.06 -5.95 -2.28
C GLY A 493 21.76 -4.69 -1.74
N ILE A 494 23.03 -4.46 -2.07
CA ILE A 494 23.70 -3.19 -1.76
C ILE A 494 23.12 -2.04 -2.61
N ALA A 495 22.76 -2.31 -3.87
CA ALA A 495 22.07 -1.34 -4.71
C ALA A 495 20.64 -1.04 -4.20
N SER A 496 19.95 -2.01 -3.58
CA SER A 496 18.62 -1.78 -3.00
C SER A 496 18.64 -0.87 -1.76
N ALA A 497 19.81 -0.51 -1.24
CA ALA A 497 19.94 0.56 -0.26
C ALA A 497 19.72 1.98 -0.86
N VAL A 498 19.82 2.15 -2.18
CA VAL A 498 19.79 3.47 -2.87
C VAL A 498 18.67 3.55 -3.91
N ILE A 499 18.35 2.44 -4.56
CA ILE A 499 17.25 2.28 -5.51
C ILE A 499 16.21 1.38 -4.84
N ASP A 500 14.92 1.66 -4.98
CA ASP A 500 13.87 0.82 -4.38
C ASP A 500 13.98 -0.66 -4.82
N ASN A 501 13.58 -1.59 -3.96
CA ASN A 501 13.93 -3.01 -4.13
C ASN A 501 13.14 -3.71 -5.26
N VAL A 502 11.87 -3.33 -5.48
CA VAL A 502 11.01 -3.85 -6.56
C VAL A 502 11.61 -3.59 -7.96
N PRO A 503 12.05 -2.37 -8.32
CA PRO A 503 12.88 -2.11 -9.50
C PRO A 503 13.97 -3.15 -9.81
N LEU A 504 14.78 -3.50 -8.81
CA LEU A 504 15.97 -4.32 -8.99
C LEU A 504 15.62 -5.80 -9.12
N VAL A 505 14.66 -6.29 -8.33
CA VAL A 505 14.18 -7.68 -8.44
C VAL A 505 13.45 -7.91 -9.75
N ALA A 506 12.63 -6.95 -10.19
CA ALA A 506 11.99 -6.99 -11.50
C ALA A 506 13.04 -7.06 -12.63
N ALA A 507 14.06 -6.20 -12.60
CA ALA A 507 15.15 -6.24 -13.59
C ALA A 507 15.88 -7.59 -13.57
N THR A 508 16.16 -8.13 -12.38
CA THR A 508 16.82 -9.44 -12.19
C THR A 508 16.01 -10.59 -12.78
N MET A 509 14.68 -10.56 -12.65
CA MET A 509 13.78 -11.56 -13.24
C MET A 509 13.74 -11.49 -14.78
N GLY A 510 13.94 -10.31 -15.37
CA GLY A 510 14.13 -10.17 -16.81
C GLY A 510 15.53 -10.56 -17.28
N MET A 511 16.55 -10.36 -16.46
CA MET A 511 17.95 -10.74 -16.72
C MET A 511 18.15 -12.26 -16.76
N TYR A 512 17.63 -12.98 -15.76
CA TYR A 512 17.92 -14.41 -15.55
C TYR A 512 16.69 -15.29 -15.77
N SER A 513 16.79 -16.27 -16.67
CA SER A 513 15.63 -17.09 -17.08
C SER A 513 15.41 -18.33 -16.21
N LEU A 514 14.15 -18.71 -15.98
CA LEU A 514 13.75 -19.96 -15.31
C LEU A 514 14.23 -21.25 -16.01
N LYS A 515 14.74 -21.16 -17.25
CA LYS A 515 15.35 -22.30 -17.98
C LYS A 515 16.82 -22.50 -17.61
N THR A 516 17.50 -21.43 -17.16
CA THR A 516 18.90 -21.45 -16.72
C THR A 516 18.96 -21.64 -15.21
N PHE A 517 18.12 -20.89 -14.49
CA PHE A 517 18.02 -20.88 -13.03
C PHE A 517 16.63 -21.36 -12.64
N PRO A 518 16.43 -22.67 -12.37
CA PRO A 518 15.12 -23.22 -12.07
C PRO A 518 14.53 -22.63 -10.78
N MET A 519 13.23 -22.85 -10.57
CA MET A 519 12.53 -22.54 -9.31
C MET A 519 13.35 -23.04 -8.11
N ASP A 520 13.49 -22.20 -7.08
CA ASP A 520 14.29 -22.46 -5.87
C ASP A 520 15.79 -22.71 -6.10
N SER A 521 16.36 -22.28 -7.24
CA SER A 521 17.81 -22.19 -7.38
C SER A 521 18.44 -21.21 -6.39
N GLU A 522 19.72 -21.42 -6.07
CA GLU A 522 20.47 -20.60 -5.09
C GLU A 522 20.36 -19.10 -5.38
N LEU A 523 20.44 -18.72 -6.66
CA LEU A 523 20.30 -17.34 -7.12
C LEU A 523 18.97 -16.71 -6.70
N TRP A 524 17.84 -17.40 -6.86
CA TRP A 524 16.53 -16.81 -6.56
C TRP A 524 16.30 -16.62 -5.06
N GLN A 525 16.71 -17.59 -4.26
CA GLN A 525 16.60 -17.52 -2.81
C GLN A 525 17.56 -16.45 -2.24
N LEU A 526 18.79 -16.38 -2.75
CA LEU A 526 19.74 -15.33 -2.36
C LEU A 526 19.30 -13.93 -2.84
N ILE A 527 18.68 -13.79 -4.01
CA ILE A 527 18.11 -12.51 -4.49
C ILE A 527 16.95 -12.06 -3.61
N ALA A 528 16.03 -12.95 -3.21
CA ALA A 528 14.94 -12.63 -2.30
C ALA A 528 15.47 -12.12 -0.95
N TYR A 529 16.44 -12.83 -0.36
CA TYR A 529 17.12 -12.38 0.85
C TYR A 529 17.83 -11.02 0.65
N CYS A 530 18.64 -10.89 -0.40
CA CYS A 530 19.49 -9.71 -0.61
C CYS A 530 18.69 -8.45 -0.92
N ALA A 531 17.68 -8.53 -1.79
CA ALA A 531 16.86 -7.37 -2.13
C ALA A 531 15.93 -6.96 -0.98
N GLY A 532 15.33 -7.94 -0.28
CA GLY A 532 14.45 -7.70 0.86
C GLY A 532 15.19 -7.08 2.06
N THR A 533 16.38 -7.58 2.40
CA THR A 533 17.17 -7.07 3.54
C THR A 533 18.07 -5.88 3.22
N GLY A 534 18.56 -5.77 1.98
CA GLY A 534 19.52 -4.73 1.55
C GLY A 534 18.98 -3.30 1.71
N GLY A 535 17.68 -3.10 1.51
CA GLY A 535 16.98 -1.84 1.74
C GLY A 535 17.03 -1.33 3.18
N SER A 536 17.49 -2.14 4.15
CA SER A 536 17.75 -1.70 5.53
C SER A 536 19.08 -0.96 5.72
N ILE A 537 20.02 -1.08 4.78
CA ILE A 537 21.38 -0.50 4.92
C ILE A 537 21.31 1.02 4.97
N LEU A 538 20.44 1.66 4.20
CA LEU A 538 20.14 3.10 4.27
C LEU A 538 18.63 3.29 4.43
N ILE A 539 18.23 4.31 5.20
CA ILE A 539 16.82 4.56 5.53
C ILE A 539 15.91 4.87 4.32
N ILE A 540 16.49 5.21 3.16
CA ILE A 540 15.76 5.45 1.91
C ILE A 540 15.62 4.19 1.03
N GLY A 541 16.25 3.07 1.41
CA GLY A 541 16.32 1.84 0.60
C GLY A 541 15.08 0.94 0.62
N SER A 542 14.07 1.24 1.44
CA SER A 542 12.75 0.62 1.30
C SER A 542 11.63 1.55 1.73
N ALA A 543 10.42 1.29 1.23
CA ALA A 543 9.22 2.04 1.60
C ALA A 543 9.00 2.09 3.13
N ALA A 544 9.32 1.01 3.85
CA ALA A 544 9.33 0.95 5.30
C ALA A 544 10.24 2.02 5.94
N GLY A 545 11.48 2.16 5.45
CA GLY A 545 12.41 3.18 5.92
C GLY A 545 11.93 4.60 5.67
N VAL A 546 11.40 4.88 4.48
CA VAL A 546 10.83 6.18 4.11
C VAL A 546 9.59 6.53 4.97
N ALA A 547 8.71 5.57 5.24
CA ALA A 547 7.58 5.76 6.14
C ALA A 547 8.04 6.10 7.58
N PHE A 548 9.07 5.40 8.08
CA PHE A 548 9.67 5.70 9.37
C PHE A 548 10.30 7.12 9.41
N MET A 549 10.93 7.60 8.33
CA MET A 549 11.39 9.00 8.24
C MET A 549 10.23 10.00 8.41
N GLY A 550 9.16 9.83 7.63
CA GLY A 550 8.00 10.72 7.68
C GLY A 550 7.30 10.72 9.05
N MET A 551 7.25 9.56 9.70
CA MET A 551 6.61 9.41 11.00
C MET A 551 7.45 9.97 12.16
N GLU A 552 8.73 9.60 12.30
CA GLU A 552 9.54 9.97 13.47
C GLU A 552 10.56 11.09 13.23
N LYS A 553 10.54 11.68 12.03
CA LYS A 553 11.46 12.77 11.62
C LYS A 553 12.91 12.36 11.91
N ALA A 554 13.26 11.17 11.43
CA ALA A 554 14.58 10.58 11.52
C ALA A 554 15.38 10.93 10.27
N ASP A 555 16.36 11.82 10.41
CA ASP A 555 17.14 12.32 9.28
C ASP A 555 18.02 11.23 8.64
N PHE A 556 18.20 11.28 7.32
CA PHE A 556 19.10 10.38 6.58
C PHE A 556 20.49 10.28 7.21
N PHE A 557 21.10 11.42 7.56
CA PHE A 557 22.42 11.47 8.19
C PHE A 557 22.45 10.94 9.63
N TRP A 558 21.32 10.98 10.35
CA TRP A 558 21.21 10.34 11.67
C TRP A 558 21.26 8.82 11.50
N TYR A 559 20.46 8.24 10.60
CA TYR A 559 20.44 6.79 10.36
C TYR A 559 21.77 6.29 9.78
N LEU A 560 22.33 7.01 8.80
CA LEU A 560 23.65 6.69 8.21
C LEU A 560 24.75 6.60 9.27
N LYS A 561 24.73 7.50 10.27
CA LYS A 561 25.74 7.55 11.34
C LYS A 561 25.45 6.61 12.52
N LYS A 562 24.18 6.28 12.79
CA LYS A 562 23.77 5.54 14.01
C LYS A 562 23.31 4.11 13.77
N ILE A 563 22.87 3.75 12.56
CA ILE A 563 22.18 2.49 12.28
C ILE A 563 22.80 1.72 11.10
N SER A 564 23.14 2.40 10.00
CA SER A 564 23.59 1.77 8.75
C SER A 564 24.74 0.77 8.91
N GLY A 565 25.71 1.04 9.78
CA GLY A 565 26.80 0.10 10.06
C GLY A 565 26.34 -1.21 10.72
N TYR A 566 25.32 -1.16 11.57
CA TYR A 566 24.71 -2.33 12.18
C TYR A 566 23.84 -3.10 11.19
N ALA A 567 23.03 -2.38 10.38
CA ALA A 567 22.22 -2.97 9.33
C ALA A 567 23.09 -3.68 8.26
N PHE A 568 24.20 -3.06 7.85
CA PHE A 568 25.17 -3.67 6.93
C PHE A 568 25.86 -4.91 7.52
N ALA A 569 26.19 -4.90 8.83
CA ALA A 569 26.72 -6.07 9.51
C ALA A 569 25.70 -7.22 9.56
N GLY A 570 24.41 -6.92 9.78
CA GLY A 570 23.32 -7.91 9.69
C GLY A 570 23.16 -8.46 8.27
N TYR A 571 23.07 -7.58 7.28
CA TYR A 571 22.99 -7.92 5.86
C TYR A 571 24.09 -8.92 5.44
N GLY A 572 25.35 -8.60 5.71
CA GLY A 572 26.48 -9.48 5.41
C GLY A 572 26.48 -10.79 6.21
N ALA A 573 26.09 -10.76 7.49
CA ALA A 573 26.02 -11.96 8.32
C ALA A 573 24.95 -12.95 7.85
N GLY A 574 23.81 -12.47 7.35
CA GLY A 574 22.78 -13.32 6.74
C GLY A 574 23.22 -13.91 5.40
N ILE A 575 23.94 -13.18 4.53
CA ILE A 575 24.56 -13.78 3.32
C ILE A 575 25.51 -14.92 3.71
N VAL A 576 26.43 -14.68 4.65
CA VAL A 576 27.39 -15.70 5.10
C VAL A 576 26.67 -16.91 5.71
N THR A 577 25.56 -16.69 6.42
CA THR A 577 24.72 -17.76 6.98
C THR A 577 24.00 -18.55 5.89
N TYR A 578 23.42 -17.88 4.89
CA TYR A 578 22.78 -18.53 3.75
C TYR A 578 23.76 -19.41 2.98
N LEU A 579 24.91 -18.86 2.57
CA LEU A 579 25.94 -19.59 1.82
C LEU A 579 26.48 -20.78 2.64
N ALA A 580 26.70 -20.60 3.94
CA ALA A 580 27.14 -21.68 4.82
C ALA A 580 26.11 -22.80 4.96
N LEU A 581 24.81 -22.47 5.08
CA LEU A 581 23.73 -23.47 5.12
C LEU A 581 23.61 -24.22 3.79
N TYR A 582 23.72 -23.52 2.66
CA TYR A 582 23.68 -24.12 1.32
C TYR A 582 24.84 -25.11 1.11
N HIS A 583 26.08 -24.70 1.39
CA HIS A 583 27.27 -25.56 1.31
C HIS A 583 27.22 -26.76 2.27
N LEU A 584 26.51 -26.65 3.39
CA LEU A 584 26.28 -27.77 4.31
C LEU A 584 25.23 -28.78 3.77
N GLN A 585 24.18 -28.31 3.10
CA GLN A 585 23.19 -29.16 2.43
C GLN A 585 23.80 -29.95 1.25
N GLU A 586 24.66 -29.32 0.46
CA GLU A 586 25.43 -29.94 -0.63
C GLU A 586 26.49 -30.95 -0.14
N SER A 587 26.84 -30.96 1.15
CA SER A 587 27.94 -31.78 1.65
C SER A 587 27.64 -33.29 1.61
N PRO A 588 28.62 -34.15 1.27
CA PRO A 588 28.40 -35.61 1.20
C PRO A 588 28.08 -36.28 2.56
N LEU A 589 28.17 -35.54 3.68
CA LEU A 589 27.65 -36.00 4.97
C LEU A 589 26.12 -35.87 5.06
N ALA A 590 25.52 -34.84 4.45
CA ALA A 590 24.08 -34.67 4.43
C ALA A 590 23.39 -35.76 3.58
N SER A 591 23.97 -36.12 2.43
CA SER A 591 23.45 -37.19 1.58
C SER A 591 23.60 -38.58 2.21
N VAL A 592 24.64 -38.83 3.01
CA VAL A 592 24.78 -40.07 3.81
C VAL A 592 23.76 -40.14 4.94
N LEU A 593 23.50 -39.03 5.65
CA LEU A 593 22.47 -38.98 6.70
C LEU A 593 21.05 -39.12 6.12
N GLY A 594 20.79 -38.53 4.95
CA GLY A 594 19.52 -38.69 4.22
C GLY A 594 19.27 -40.09 3.64
N GLN A 595 20.28 -40.97 3.61
CA GLN A 595 20.16 -42.37 3.19
C GLN A 595 19.92 -43.35 4.36
N LEU A 596 19.84 -42.87 5.61
CA LEU A 596 19.39 -43.70 6.73
C LEU A 596 17.92 -44.10 6.49
N PRO A 597 17.60 -45.41 6.43
CA PRO A 597 16.25 -45.85 6.06
C PRO A 597 15.23 -45.39 7.12
N HIS A 598 14.15 -44.76 6.66
CA HIS A 598 13.07 -44.32 7.53
C HIS A 598 12.53 -45.50 8.36
N LEU A 599 12.69 -45.42 9.68
CA LEU A 599 12.01 -46.32 10.60
C LEU A 599 10.49 -46.08 10.49
N PRO A 600 9.68 -47.14 10.33
CA PRO A 600 8.23 -46.99 10.23
C PRO A 600 7.63 -46.55 11.57
N PHE A 601 6.80 -45.51 11.52
CA PHE A 601 5.92 -45.02 12.58
C PHE A 601 4.50 -44.86 12.02
#